data_AF-A0A1Q9P0T6-F1
#
_entry.id   AF-A0A1Q9P0T6-F1
#
_cell.length_a   1.000
_cell.length_b   1.000
_cell.length_c   1.000
_cell.angle_alpha   90.00
_cell.angle_beta   90.00
_cell.angle_gamma   90.00
#
_symmetry.space_group_name_H-M   'P 1'
#
loop_
_entity.id
_entity.type
_entity.pdbx_description
1 polymer ?
#
loop_
_entity_poly.entity_id
_entity_poly.type
_entity_poly.pdbx_seq_one_letter_code
_entity_poly.pdbx_strand_id
1 'polypeptide(L)'
;MTTNETVKLDNVRITAPSPKFLVFSFFIASTLSILIYWGPYFDWYYLWLESTTRDFVVLMLNISGVSSNPSIILFPMIPEYELLGEASLATPGVWIPGSQYENYWIIKACTGMQAGAILASIILVTPIPNKTIQFSSFKQSVIGKQQMFLKVRVIIIFLIVLFLGNVLRIWFELYLVGALNVPFEFAEGELAKPIGFVGTLIFAWLIEKQGVHIIDTFADWLSLFYNSVKKLVLIIFRQNRSVTTT
;
A
#
# COMPACT_ATOMS: atom_id res chain seq x y z
N MET A 1 38.12 15.58 31.19
CA MET A 1 36.65 15.64 31.16
C MET A 1 36.17 14.84 29.95
N THR A 2 35.80 13.59 30.17
CA THR A 2 35.12 12.75 29.17
C THR A 2 34.08 11.97 29.96
N THR A 3 32.87 12.52 30.03
CA THR A 3 31.73 11.84 30.62
C THR A 3 31.32 10.72 29.68
N ASN A 4 31.65 9.49 30.06
CA ASN A 4 31.11 8.28 29.47
C ASN A 4 29.60 8.25 29.73
N GLU A 5 28.81 8.69 28.75
CA GLU A 5 27.38 8.44 28.73
C GLU A 5 27.16 6.94 28.53
N THR A 6 26.82 6.27 29.63
CA THR A 6 26.29 4.92 29.61
C THR A 6 24.89 4.97 29.02
N VAL A 7 24.78 4.65 27.73
CA VAL A 7 23.51 4.41 27.07
C VAL A 7 22.86 3.20 27.75
N LYS A 8 21.98 3.46 28.72
CA LYS A 8 21.05 2.45 29.25
C LYS A 8 20.11 2.07 28.11
N LEU A 9 20.41 0.95 27.44
CA LEU A 9 19.43 0.20 26.67
C LEU A 9 18.42 -0.36 27.68
N ASP A 10 17.36 0.40 27.93
CA ASP A 10 16.18 -0.10 28.61
C ASP A 10 15.71 -1.35 27.84
N ASN A 11 15.89 -2.52 28.46
CA ASN A 11 15.43 -3.81 27.95
C ASN A 11 13.90 -3.83 27.92
N VAL A 12 13.30 -3.16 26.93
CA VAL A 12 11.90 -3.33 26.57
C VAL A 12 11.80 -4.72 25.97
N ARG A 13 11.42 -5.70 26.80
CA ARG A 13 11.20 -7.07 26.36
C ARG A 13 9.92 -7.09 25.51
N ILE A 14 10.08 -6.96 24.20
CA ILE A 14 8.98 -7.13 23.24
C ILE A 14 8.60 -8.62 23.29
N THR A 15 7.54 -8.95 24.03
CA THR A 15 7.01 -10.32 24.02
C THR A 15 6.40 -10.57 22.66
N ALA A 16 6.83 -11.66 22.00
CA ALA A 16 6.28 -12.06 20.71
C ALA A 16 4.74 -12.13 20.77
N PRO A 17 4.04 -11.63 19.75
CA PRO A 17 2.59 -11.63 19.73
C PRO A 17 2.04 -13.05 19.77
N SER A 18 0.88 -13.22 20.42
CA SER A 18 0.24 -14.53 20.49
C SER A 18 -0.21 -15.00 19.09
N PRO A 19 -0.13 -16.30 18.76
CA PRO A 19 -0.60 -16.80 17.46
C PRO A 19 -2.07 -16.47 17.18
N LYS A 20 -2.92 -16.45 18.22
CA LYS A 20 -4.33 -16.05 18.10
C LYS A 20 -4.48 -14.60 17.65
N PHE A 21 -3.66 -13.70 18.20
CA PHE A 21 -3.65 -12.30 17.79
C PHE A 21 -3.19 -12.15 16.35
N LEU A 22 -2.15 -12.86 15.92
CA LEU A 22 -1.65 -12.79 14.54
C LEU A 22 -2.69 -13.26 13.51
N VAL A 23 -3.39 -14.35 13.78
CA VAL A 23 -4.49 -14.81 12.92
C VAL A 23 -5.61 -13.78 12.87
N PHE A 24 -6.02 -13.27 14.03
CA PHE A 24 -7.10 -12.29 14.13
C PHE A 24 -6.73 -10.96 13.44
N SER A 25 -5.51 -10.46 13.63
CA SER A 25 -5.03 -9.23 13.01
C SER A 25 -4.93 -9.36 11.49
N PHE A 26 -4.50 -10.53 10.99
CA PHE A 26 -4.52 -10.84 9.56
C PHE A 26 -5.93 -10.77 8.99
N PHE A 27 -6.91 -11.45 9.60
CA PHE A 27 -8.29 -11.43 9.14
C PHE A 27 -8.90 -10.02 9.18
N ILE A 28 -8.65 -9.24 10.24
CA ILE A 28 -9.11 -7.86 10.31
C ILE A 28 -8.46 -7.03 9.20
N ALA A 29 -7.15 -7.13 9.01
CA ALA A 29 -6.46 -6.35 8.00
C ALA A 29 -6.95 -6.69 6.60
N SER A 30 -7.14 -7.98 6.27
CA SER A 30 -7.70 -8.41 4.98
C SER A 30 -9.13 -7.89 4.81
N THR A 31 -9.97 -8.01 5.84
CA THR A 31 -11.37 -7.54 5.78
C THR A 31 -11.44 -6.03 5.58
N LEU A 32 -10.65 -5.26 6.35
CA LEU A 32 -10.55 -3.81 6.20
C LEU A 32 -10.02 -3.43 4.82
N SER A 33 -9.00 -4.13 4.29
CA SER A 33 -8.45 -3.85 2.96
C SER A 33 -9.50 -4.06 1.88
N ILE A 34 -10.27 -5.15 1.95
CA ILE A 34 -11.36 -5.42 1.01
C ILE A 34 -12.44 -4.36 1.14
N LEU A 35 -12.87 -4.00 2.36
CA LEU A 35 -13.90 -2.97 2.56
C LEU A 35 -13.45 -1.58 2.09
N ILE A 36 -12.18 -1.21 2.32
CA ILE A 36 -11.61 0.08 1.91
C ILE A 36 -11.37 0.11 0.41
N TYR A 37 -11.14 -1.02 -0.26
CA TYR A 37 -10.87 -1.08 -1.70
C TYR A 37 -12.11 -1.35 -2.57
N TRP A 38 -13.02 -2.19 -2.11
CA TRP A 38 -14.22 -2.61 -2.85
C TRP A 38 -15.51 -1.99 -2.32
N GLY A 39 -15.44 -1.13 -1.30
CA GLY A 39 -16.62 -0.49 -0.75
C GLY A 39 -17.30 0.39 -1.80
N PRO A 40 -18.55 0.10 -2.21
CA PRO A 40 -19.25 0.89 -3.24
C PRO A 40 -19.49 2.34 -2.81
N TYR A 41 -19.45 2.61 -1.50
CA TYR A 41 -19.51 3.96 -0.93
C TYR A 41 -18.32 4.84 -1.32
N PHE A 42 -17.22 4.26 -1.81
CA PHE A 42 -16.01 4.98 -2.16
C PHE A 42 -15.90 5.27 -3.66
N ASP A 43 -16.82 4.83 -4.52
CA ASP A 43 -16.73 5.04 -5.97
C ASP A 43 -16.58 6.52 -6.34
N TRP A 44 -17.34 7.41 -5.67
CA TRP A 44 -17.18 8.86 -5.83
C TRP A 44 -15.79 9.35 -5.38
N TYR A 45 -15.28 8.82 -4.27
CA TYR A 45 -13.97 9.18 -3.74
C TYR A 45 -12.84 8.71 -4.67
N TYR A 46 -12.99 7.53 -5.27
CA TYR A 46 -12.05 6.97 -6.23
C TYR A 46 -12.02 7.79 -7.51
N LEU A 47 -13.19 8.12 -8.06
CA LEU A 47 -13.28 8.99 -9.23
C LEU A 47 -12.65 10.37 -8.97
N TRP A 48 -12.86 10.92 -7.78
CA TRP A 48 -12.20 12.16 -7.35
C TRP A 48 -10.67 12.01 -7.28
N LEU A 49 -10.17 10.91 -6.72
CA LEU A 49 -8.73 10.65 -6.60
C LEU A 49 -8.08 10.43 -7.97
N GLU A 50 -8.72 9.67 -8.85
CA GLU A 50 -8.28 9.44 -10.24
C GLU A 50 -8.25 10.76 -11.02
N SER A 51 -9.30 11.57 -10.90
CA SER A 51 -9.39 12.87 -11.58
C SER A 51 -8.33 13.85 -11.08
N THR A 52 -8.13 13.88 -9.76
CA THR A 52 -7.09 14.71 -9.15
C THR A 52 -5.70 14.24 -9.60
N THR A 53 -5.46 12.92 -9.62
CA THR A 53 -4.21 12.34 -10.12
C THR A 53 -3.95 12.74 -11.57
N ARG A 54 -4.96 12.60 -12.45
CA ARG A 54 -4.90 13.06 -13.84
C ARG A 54 -4.50 14.53 -13.92
N ASP A 55 -5.17 15.41 -13.20
CA ASP A 55 -4.96 16.86 -13.30
C ASP A 55 -3.54 17.25 -12.88
N PHE A 56 -3.01 16.65 -11.81
CA PHE A 56 -1.63 16.85 -11.40
C PHE A 56 -0.63 16.28 -12.43
N VAL A 57 -0.91 15.12 -13.02
CA VAL A 57 -0.06 14.54 -14.07
C VAL A 57 -0.02 15.44 -15.30
N VAL A 58 -1.17 15.93 -15.78
CA VAL A 58 -1.27 16.88 -16.89
C VAL A 58 -0.50 18.16 -16.59
N LEU A 59 -0.64 18.71 -15.38
CA LEU A 59 0.11 19.89 -14.94
C LEU A 59 1.62 19.64 -15.04
N MET A 60 2.10 18.52 -14.50
CA MET A 60 3.52 18.17 -14.50
C MET A 60 4.06 17.90 -15.91
N LEU A 61 3.29 17.24 -16.77
CA LEU A 61 3.65 17.00 -18.17
C LEU A 61 3.82 18.32 -18.93
N ASN A 62 2.85 19.22 -18.81
CA ASN A 62 2.90 20.53 -19.44
C ASN A 62 4.08 21.39 -18.93
N ILE A 63 4.38 21.35 -17.62
CA ILE A 63 5.57 22.00 -17.06
C ILE A 63 6.87 21.39 -17.63
N SER A 64 6.90 20.08 -17.86
CA SER A 64 8.05 19.38 -18.44
C SER A 64 8.18 19.51 -19.97
N GLY A 65 7.28 20.26 -20.62
CA GLY A 65 7.31 20.50 -22.06
C GLY A 65 6.59 19.46 -22.92
N VAL A 66 5.87 18.51 -22.30
CA VAL A 66 5.01 17.55 -23.00
C VAL A 66 3.60 18.12 -23.05
N SER A 67 3.16 18.53 -24.23
CA SER A 67 1.79 19.03 -24.42
C SER A 67 0.80 17.92 -24.06
N SER A 68 -0.08 18.19 -23.10
CA SER A 68 -1.08 17.22 -22.66
C SER A 68 -2.36 17.90 -22.18
N ASN A 69 -3.49 17.23 -22.35
CA ASN A 69 -4.78 17.70 -21.87
C ASN A 69 -5.51 16.61 -21.08
N PRO A 70 -6.41 16.99 -20.15
CA PRO A 70 -7.37 16.06 -19.58
C PRO A 70 -8.23 15.44 -20.68
N SER A 71 -8.39 14.12 -20.64
CA SER A 71 -9.26 13.37 -21.55
C SER A 71 -10.41 12.75 -20.76
N ILE A 72 -11.59 12.77 -21.38
CA ILE A 72 -12.81 12.08 -20.93
C ILE A 72 -13.20 11.02 -21.97
N ILE A 73 -12.27 10.66 -22.87
CA ILE A 73 -12.61 9.78 -24.01
C ILE A 73 -13.01 8.40 -23.49
N LEU A 74 -14.22 8.00 -23.87
CA LEU A 74 -14.73 6.64 -23.82
C LEU A 74 -13.86 5.79 -24.75
N PHE A 75 -12.75 5.27 -24.24
CA PHE A 75 -11.98 4.28 -24.97
C PHE A 75 -12.80 3.01 -25.15
N PRO A 76 -12.53 2.20 -26.19
CA PRO A 76 -13.01 0.83 -26.23
C PRO A 76 -12.50 0.12 -24.97
N MET A 77 -13.45 -0.15 -24.08
CA MET A 77 -13.22 -0.70 -22.76
C MET A 77 -12.51 -2.06 -22.91
N ILE A 78 -11.37 -2.26 -22.23
CA ILE A 78 -10.81 -3.61 -22.09
C ILE A 78 -11.72 -4.30 -21.07
N PRO A 79 -12.48 -5.35 -21.46
CA PRO A 79 -13.52 -5.93 -20.60
C PRO A 79 -13.00 -6.39 -19.23
N GLU A 80 -11.71 -6.76 -19.18
CA GLU A 80 -11.04 -7.24 -17.97
C GLU A 80 -10.95 -6.18 -16.87
N TYR A 81 -10.71 -4.91 -17.21
CA TYR A 81 -10.64 -3.84 -16.20
C TYR A 81 -12.01 -3.43 -15.66
N GLU A 82 -13.07 -3.57 -16.46
CA GLU A 82 -14.45 -3.37 -15.98
C GLU A 82 -14.89 -4.52 -15.07
N LEU A 83 -14.61 -5.78 -15.47
CA LEU A 83 -14.91 -6.96 -14.67
C LEU A 83 -14.21 -6.94 -13.30
N LEU A 84 -13.02 -6.35 -13.23
CA LEU A 84 -12.26 -6.16 -11.99
C LEU A 84 -12.61 -4.85 -11.25
N GLY A 85 -13.53 -4.03 -11.77
CA GLY A 85 -13.91 -2.75 -11.14
C GLY A 85 -12.78 -1.72 -11.06
N GLU A 86 -11.78 -1.84 -11.94
CA GLU A 86 -10.59 -0.98 -12.01
C GLU A 86 -10.80 0.23 -12.92
N ALA A 87 -11.71 0.11 -13.89
CA ALA A 87 -12.08 1.16 -14.82
C ALA A 87 -13.60 1.19 -15.03
N SER A 88 -14.11 2.38 -15.36
CA SER A 88 -15.50 2.63 -15.73
C SER A 88 -15.55 3.60 -16.92
N LEU A 89 -16.74 3.82 -17.47
CA LEU A 89 -16.95 4.83 -18.51
C LEU A 89 -16.60 6.27 -18.05
N ALA A 90 -16.52 6.50 -16.74
CA ALA A 90 -16.14 7.78 -16.14
C ALA A 90 -14.63 7.88 -15.85
N THR A 91 -13.85 6.82 -16.08
CA THR A 91 -12.43 6.80 -15.73
C THR A 91 -11.67 7.91 -16.47
N PRO A 92 -10.96 8.79 -15.74
CA PRO A 92 -10.26 9.91 -16.33
C PRO A 92 -9.01 9.45 -17.09
N GLY A 93 -8.66 10.17 -18.14
CA GLY A 93 -7.46 9.91 -18.93
C GLY A 93 -6.63 11.16 -19.21
N VAL A 94 -5.43 10.94 -19.74
CA VAL A 94 -4.49 11.97 -20.20
C VAL A 94 -4.34 11.84 -21.71
N TRP A 95 -4.62 12.91 -22.45
CA TRP A 95 -4.37 12.98 -23.89
C TRP A 95 -3.00 13.60 -24.16
N ILE A 96 -2.17 12.91 -24.95
CA ILE A 96 -0.83 13.34 -25.35
C ILE A 96 -0.70 13.21 -26.88
N PRO A 97 -0.82 14.32 -27.64
CA PRO A 97 -0.76 14.30 -29.09
C PRO A 97 0.60 13.80 -29.58
N GLY A 98 0.57 12.93 -30.60
CA GLY A 98 1.79 12.42 -31.25
C GLY A 98 2.56 11.35 -30.47
N SER A 99 2.05 10.91 -29.32
CA SER A 99 2.60 9.74 -28.60
C SER A 99 2.08 8.42 -29.19
N GLN A 100 2.65 7.29 -28.76
CA GLN A 100 2.28 5.95 -29.26
C GLN A 100 0.77 5.68 -29.18
N TYR A 101 0.16 6.05 -28.04
CA TYR A 101 -1.29 6.07 -27.86
C TYR A 101 -1.67 7.49 -27.51
N GLU A 102 -2.56 8.12 -28.26
CA GLU A 102 -2.88 9.53 -27.95
C GLU A 102 -3.57 9.72 -26.59
N ASN A 103 -4.05 8.65 -25.96
CA ASN A 103 -4.78 8.71 -24.70
C ASN A 103 -4.36 7.57 -23.77
N TYR A 104 -4.15 7.91 -22.50
CA TYR A 104 -3.77 6.97 -21.43
C TYR A 104 -4.76 7.06 -20.28
N TRP A 105 -5.20 5.92 -19.75
CA TRP A 105 -6.11 5.88 -18.60
C TRP A 105 -5.38 6.04 -17.28
N ILE A 106 -6.03 6.74 -16.35
CA ILE A 106 -5.67 6.75 -14.93
C ILE A 106 -6.66 5.85 -14.20
N ILE A 107 -6.42 4.54 -14.28
CA ILE A 107 -7.26 3.54 -13.61
C ILE A 107 -7.02 3.53 -12.10
N LYS A 108 -7.96 2.94 -11.35
CA LYS A 108 -7.90 2.81 -9.90
C LYS A 108 -6.59 2.21 -9.39
N ALA A 109 -6.10 1.13 -10.00
CA ALA A 109 -4.80 0.53 -9.69
C ALA A 109 -3.62 1.53 -9.76
N CYS A 110 -3.63 2.47 -10.70
CA CYS A 110 -2.54 3.45 -10.89
C CYS A 110 -2.48 4.50 -9.78
N THR A 111 -3.60 4.79 -9.10
CA THR A 111 -3.65 5.74 -7.98
C THR A 111 -3.05 5.19 -6.68
N GLY A 112 -2.73 3.90 -6.63
CA GLY A 112 -2.21 3.20 -5.45
C GLY A 112 -3.25 2.89 -4.39
N MET A 113 -4.55 3.00 -4.68
CA MET A 113 -5.61 2.69 -3.72
C MET A 113 -5.51 1.28 -3.12
N GLN A 114 -5.12 0.27 -3.89
CA GLN A 114 -4.95 -1.09 -3.40
C GLN A 114 -3.85 -1.17 -2.34
N ALA A 115 -2.67 -0.63 -2.66
CA ALA A 115 -1.55 -0.56 -1.73
C ALA A 115 -1.88 0.31 -0.51
N GLY A 116 -2.61 1.41 -0.73
CA GLY A 116 -3.09 2.31 0.30
C GLY A 116 -4.02 1.63 1.30
N ALA A 117 -5.01 0.87 0.81
CA ALA A 117 -5.96 0.12 1.62
C ALA A 117 -5.27 -0.95 2.46
N ILE A 118 -4.34 -1.70 1.86
CA ILE A 118 -3.56 -2.73 2.55
C ILE A 118 -2.71 -2.12 3.66
N LEU A 119 -1.94 -1.08 3.35
CA LEU A 119 -1.04 -0.45 4.31
C LEU A 119 -1.80 0.26 5.42
N ALA A 120 -2.90 0.96 5.11
CA ALA A 120 -3.75 1.56 6.14
C ALA A 120 -4.32 0.50 7.09
N SER A 121 -4.77 -0.64 6.55
CA SER A 121 -5.27 -1.76 7.35
C SER A 121 -4.19 -2.36 8.23
N ILE A 122 -2.96 -2.53 7.71
CA ILE A 122 -1.82 -3.01 8.49
C ILE A 122 -1.47 -2.03 9.62
N ILE A 123 -1.40 -0.72 9.35
CA ILE A 123 -1.14 0.31 10.37
C ILE A 123 -2.20 0.25 11.47
N LEU A 124 -3.47 0.06 11.12
CA LEU A 124 -4.56 -0.05 12.09
C LEU A 124 -4.40 -1.26 13.01
N VAL A 125 -4.01 -2.43 12.49
CA VAL A 125 -3.86 -3.64 13.32
C VAL A 125 -2.50 -3.76 14.01
N THR A 126 -1.48 -3.04 13.54
CA THR A 126 -0.13 -3.07 14.10
C THR A 126 -0.14 -2.53 15.53
N PRO A 127 0.31 -3.30 16.54
CA PRO A 127 0.42 -2.80 17.90
C PRO A 127 1.55 -1.77 17.99
N ILE A 128 1.28 -0.64 18.65
CA ILE A 128 2.32 0.36 18.94
C ILE A 128 2.91 -0.01 20.31
N PRO A 129 4.22 -0.33 20.40
CA PRO A 129 4.85 -0.67 21.67
C PRO A 129 4.83 0.56 22.58
N ASN A 130 3.89 0.62 23.50
CA ASN A 130 3.96 1.58 24.58
C ASN A 130 5.08 1.15 25.52
N LYS A 131 5.92 2.10 25.96
CA LYS A 131 6.72 1.91 27.17
C LYS A 131 5.75 1.48 28.27
N THR A 132 5.95 0.24 28.73
CA THR A 132 5.18 -0.51 29.70
C THR A 132 4.46 0.36 30.71
N ILE A 133 3.13 0.43 30.61
CA ILE A 133 2.35 0.74 31.80
C ILE A 133 1.12 -0.17 31.88
N GLN A 134 1.22 -1.18 32.74
CA GLN A 134 0.08 -1.93 33.26
C GLN A 134 -0.84 -0.95 33.97
N PHE A 135 -1.95 -0.55 33.34
CA PHE A 135 -2.94 0.27 34.01
C PHE A 135 -4.38 -0.13 33.69
N SER A 136 -5.22 0.17 34.67
CA SER A 136 -6.65 -0.12 34.81
C SER A 136 -7.51 0.35 33.62
N SER A 137 -8.70 -0.26 33.49
CA SER A 137 -9.56 -0.22 32.29
C SER A 137 -9.94 1.18 31.78
N PHE A 138 -9.95 2.20 32.64
CA PHE A 138 -10.28 3.57 32.21
C PHE A 138 -9.11 4.28 31.49
N LYS A 139 -7.87 4.08 31.95
CA LYS A 139 -6.69 4.62 31.26
C LYS A 139 -6.42 3.91 29.94
N GLN A 140 -6.77 2.63 29.83
CA GLN A 140 -6.70 1.88 28.56
C GLN A 140 -7.56 2.51 27.46
N SER A 141 -8.74 3.07 27.80
CA SER A 141 -9.59 3.77 26.82
C SER A 141 -8.95 5.07 26.31
N VAL A 142 -8.31 5.85 27.18
CA VAL A 142 -7.63 7.11 26.80
C VAL A 142 -6.36 6.84 26.00
N ILE A 143 -5.56 5.86 26.42
CA ILE A 143 -4.36 5.42 25.71
C ILE A 143 -4.74 4.84 24.34
N GLY A 144 -5.81 4.04 24.27
CA GLY A 144 -6.35 3.53 23.01
C GLY A 144 -6.76 4.64 22.05
N LYS A 145 -7.43 5.70 22.54
CA LYS A 145 -7.75 6.87 21.72
C LYS A 145 -6.50 7.57 21.20
N GLN A 146 -5.49 7.82 22.04
CA GLN A 146 -4.24 8.45 21.62
C GLN A 146 -3.50 7.62 20.55
N GLN A 147 -3.46 6.29 20.72
CA GLN A 147 -2.88 5.39 19.72
C GLN A 147 -3.66 5.43 18.40
N MET A 148 -4.98 5.46 18.46
CA MET A 148 -5.81 5.61 17.25
C MET A 148 -5.56 6.94 16.55
N PHE A 149 -5.44 8.06 17.28
CA PHE A 149 -5.08 9.35 16.68
C PHE A 149 -3.70 9.33 16.02
N LEU A 150 -2.70 8.71 16.65
CA LEU A 150 -1.38 8.55 16.05
C LEU A 150 -1.45 7.72 14.77
N LYS A 151 -2.16 6.57 14.79
CA LYS A 151 -2.38 5.73 13.61
C LYS A 151 -3.09 6.46 12.48
N VAL A 152 -4.17 7.18 12.79
CA VAL A 152 -4.90 7.99 11.80
C VAL A 152 -4.00 9.06 11.20
N ARG A 153 -3.18 9.74 12.01
CA ARG A 153 -2.19 10.71 11.52
C ARG A 153 -1.17 10.04 10.59
N VAL A 154 -0.62 8.89 10.97
CA VAL A 154 0.33 8.12 10.14
C VAL A 154 -0.33 7.73 8.82
N ILE A 155 -1.58 7.26 8.85
CA ILE A 155 -2.36 6.90 7.66
C ILE A 155 -2.56 8.12 6.75
N ILE A 156 -2.95 9.28 7.29
CA ILE A 156 -3.14 10.51 6.49
C ILE A 156 -1.84 10.92 5.82
N ILE A 157 -0.74 10.97 6.58
CA ILE A 157 0.58 11.30 6.03
C ILE A 157 0.92 10.31 4.91
N PHE A 158 0.80 9.01 5.19
CA PHE A 158 1.07 7.96 4.22
C PHE A 158 0.22 8.09 2.95
N LEU A 159 -1.08 8.32 3.05
CA LEU A 159 -1.96 8.50 1.88
C LEU A 159 -1.57 9.72 1.04
N ILE A 160 -1.18 10.83 1.68
CA ILE A 160 -0.68 12.01 0.97
C ILE A 160 0.59 11.68 0.20
N VAL A 161 1.57 11.02 0.84
CA VAL A 161 2.83 10.70 0.16
C VAL A 161 2.63 9.63 -0.92
N LEU A 162 1.75 8.64 -0.69
CA LEU A 162 1.37 7.65 -1.70
C LEU A 162 0.76 8.32 -2.93
N PHE A 163 -0.17 9.27 -2.73
CA PHE A 163 -0.75 10.06 -3.80
C PHE A 163 0.32 10.81 -4.60
N LEU A 164 1.22 11.54 -3.92
CA LEU A 164 2.30 12.27 -4.58
C LEU A 164 3.26 11.34 -5.32
N GLY A 165 3.60 10.19 -4.74
CA GLY A 165 4.46 9.18 -5.35
C GLY A 165 3.86 8.59 -6.63
N ASN A 166 2.55 8.31 -6.63
CA ASN A 166 1.87 7.80 -7.82
C ASN A 166 1.73 8.87 -8.91
N VAL A 167 1.42 10.11 -8.55
CA VAL A 167 1.45 11.24 -9.50
C VAL A 167 2.82 11.34 -10.17
N LEU A 168 3.91 11.31 -9.39
CA LEU A 168 5.27 11.37 -9.92
C LEU A 168 5.63 10.16 -10.79
N ARG A 169 5.22 8.96 -10.38
CA ARG A 169 5.44 7.74 -11.15
C ARG A 169 4.73 7.82 -12.51
N ILE A 170 3.44 8.15 -12.53
CA ILE A 170 2.65 8.24 -13.76
C ILE A 170 3.15 9.38 -14.64
N TRP A 171 3.47 10.53 -14.05
CA TRP A 171 4.09 11.63 -14.79
C TRP A 171 5.38 11.17 -15.48
N PHE A 172 6.27 10.49 -14.76
CA PHE A 172 7.53 10.01 -15.32
C PHE A 172 7.30 9.02 -16.47
N GLU A 173 6.38 8.08 -16.28
CA GLU A 173 5.97 7.12 -17.31
C GLU A 173 5.46 7.83 -18.58
N LEU A 174 4.50 8.73 -18.44
CA LEU A 174 3.93 9.47 -19.57
C LEU A 174 4.92 10.47 -20.19
N TYR A 175 5.87 10.98 -19.40
CA TYR A 175 6.97 11.79 -19.92
C TYR A 175 7.88 10.96 -20.83
N LEU A 176 8.24 9.74 -20.44
CA LEU A 176 9.05 8.84 -21.27
C LEU A 176 8.34 8.53 -22.60
N VAL A 177 7.03 8.29 -22.55
CA VAL A 177 6.26 7.96 -23.75
C VAL A 177 6.03 9.19 -24.64
N GLY A 178 5.69 10.34 -24.05
CA GLY A 178 5.39 11.57 -24.80
C GLY A 178 6.62 12.33 -25.29
N ALA A 179 7.68 12.44 -24.48
CA ALA A 179 8.88 13.19 -24.84
C ALA A 179 9.94 12.33 -25.55
N LEU A 180 10.11 11.08 -25.10
CA LEU A 180 11.20 10.22 -25.57
C LEU A 180 10.72 9.09 -26.50
N ASN A 181 9.41 9.00 -26.77
CA ASN A 181 8.81 7.96 -27.60
C ASN A 181 9.19 6.54 -27.15
N VAL A 182 9.39 6.34 -25.85
CA VAL A 182 9.63 5.02 -25.28
C VAL A 182 8.33 4.21 -25.34
N PRO A 183 8.35 2.92 -25.74
CA PRO A 183 7.14 2.10 -25.75
C PRO A 183 6.48 2.06 -24.37
N PHE A 184 5.16 2.20 -24.32
CA PHE A 184 4.40 2.26 -23.06
C PHE A 184 4.70 1.08 -22.13
N GLU A 185 4.71 -0.14 -22.65
CA GLU A 185 5.00 -1.37 -21.89
C GLU A 185 6.38 -1.34 -21.23
N PHE A 186 7.38 -0.70 -21.86
CA PHE A 186 8.72 -0.57 -21.30
C PHE A 186 8.80 0.56 -20.28
N ALA A 187 8.14 1.69 -20.54
CA ALA A 187 8.05 2.81 -19.60
C ALA A 187 7.34 2.38 -18.30
N GLU A 188 6.17 1.77 -18.41
CA GLU A 188 5.35 1.26 -17.31
C GLU A 188 6.04 0.08 -16.62
N GLY A 189 6.53 -0.87 -17.42
CA GLY A 189 6.99 -2.17 -16.97
C GLY A 189 8.38 -2.21 -16.36
N GLU A 190 9.34 -1.44 -16.90
CA GLU A 190 10.76 -1.55 -16.55
C GLU A 190 11.31 -0.29 -15.87
N LEU A 191 10.86 0.89 -16.29
CA LEU A 191 11.43 2.17 -15.83
C LEU A 191 10.64 2.81 -14.67
N ALA A 192 9.32 2.73 -14.69
CA ALA A 192 8.47 3.29 -13.64
C ALA A 192 8.36 2.39 -12.40
N LYS A 193 8.46 1.06 -12.55
CA LYS A 193 8.38 0.10 -11.41
C LYS A 193 9.46 0.33 -10.34
N PRO A 194 10.75 0.52 -10.68
CA PRO A 194 11.78 0.81 -9.67
C PRO A 194 11.47 2.04 -8.82
N ILE A 195 10.90 3.10 -9.43
CA ILE A 195 10.51 4.32 -8.71
C ILE A 195 9.40 4.01 -7.71
N GLY A 196 8.37 3.25 -8.14
CA GLY A 196 7.31 2.78 -7.24
C GLY A 196 7.83 1.91 -6.09
N PHE A 197 8.78 1.02 -6.38
CA PHE A 197 9.41 0.17 -5.37
C PHE A 197 10.22 0.97 -4.34
N VAL A 198 11.09 1.88 -4.79
CA VAL A 198 11.87 2.76 -3.91
C VAL A 198 10.95 3.63 -3.06
N GLY A 199 9.87 4.17 -3.65
CA GLY A 199 8.84 4.89 -2.91
C GLY A 199 8.25 4.06 -1.78
N THR A 200 7.91 2.80 -2.06
CA THR A 200 7.38 1.85 -1.06
C THR A 200 8.37 1.61 0.10
N LEU A 201 9.66 1.46 -0.18
CA LEU A 201 10.68 1.31 0.86
C LEU A 201 10.81 2.56 1.73
N ILE A 202 10.81 3.75 1.13
CA ILE A 202 10.84 5.02 1.85
C ILE A 202 9.58 5.15 2.72
N PHE A 203 8.41 4.74 2.24
CA PHE A 203 7.17 4.76 3.02
C PHE A 203 7.23 3.83 4.22
N ALA A 204 7.67 2.59 4.02
CA ALA A 204 7.83 1.65 5.13
C ALA A 204 8.78 2.23 6.19
N TRP A 205 9.91 2.80 5.76
CA TRP A 205 10.85 3.45 6.66
C TRP A 205 10.26 4.65 7.42
N LEU A 206 9.48 5.52 6.75
CA LEU A 206 8.82 6.67 7.39
C LEU A 206 7.77 6.24 8.43
N ILE A 207 7.03 5.16 8.17
CA ILE A 207 6.03 4.62 9.09
C ILE A 207 6.72 4.01 10.32
N GLU A 208 7.77 3.23 10.10
CA GLU A 208 8.61 2.65 11.17
C GLU A 208 9.21 3.73 12.08
N LYS A 209 9.66 4.85 11.50
CA LYS A 209 10.17 6.00 12.27
C LYS A 209 9.12 6.67 13.15
N GLN A 210 7.83 6.51 12.86
CA GLN A 210 6.73 7.01 13.69
C GLN A 210 6.35 6.02 14.82
N GLY A 211 7.08 4.91 14.96
CA GLY A 211 6.87 3.91 16.01
C GLY A 211 5.78 2.87 15.67
N VAL A 212 5.38 2.77 14.40
CA VAL A 212 4.47 1.74 13.92
C VAL A 212 5.28 0.67 13.18
N HIS A 213 5.54 -0.44 13.85
CA HIS A 213 6.38 -1.53 13.35
C HIS A 213 5.63 -2.47 12.39
N ILE A 214 5.33 -1.94 11.19
CA ILE A 214 4.59 -2.67 10.17
C ILE A 214 5.39 -3.84 9.57
N ILE A 215 6.73 -3.70 9.49
CA ILE A 215 7.62 -4.74 8.94
C ILE A 215 7.62 -5.94 9.86
N ASP A 216 7.73 -5.71 11.18
CA ASP A 216 7.68 -6.77 12.19
C ASP A 216 6.33 -7.49 12.16
N THR A 217 5.24 -6.73 12.08
CA THR A 217 3.87 -7.30 11.99
C THR A 217 3.72 -8.20 10.76
N PHE A 218 4.26 -7.77 9.61
CA PHE A 218 4.23 -8.57 8.39
C PHE A 218 5.14 -9.79 8.47
N ALA A 219 6.34 -9.65 9.05
CA ALA A 219 7.27 -10.76 9.27
C ALA A 219 6.70 -11.83 10.21
N ASP A 220 5.94 -11.42 11.22
CA ASP A 220 5.23 -12.33 12.13
C ASP A 220 4.14 -13.12 11.40
N TRP A 221 3.39 -12.49 10.49
CA TRP A 221 2.42 -13.19 9.64
C TRP A 221 3.09 -14.20 8.72
N LEU A 222 4.19 -13.82 8.05
CA LEU A 222 4.95 -14.74 7.20
C LEU A 222 5.50 -15.92 8.00
N SER A 223 6.02 -15.66 9.20
CA SER A 223 6.53 -16.70 10.10
C SER A 223 5.43 -17.67 10.51
N LEU A 224 4.25 -17.16 10.85
CA LEU A 224 3.08 -17.97 11.16
C LEU A 224 2.63 -18.81 9.96
N PHE A 225 2.59 -18.22 8.77
CA PHE A 225 2.24 -18.91 7.52
C PHE A 225 3.22 -20.04 7.22
N TYR A 226 4.53 -19.76 7.23
CA TYR A 226 5.58 -20.74 6.98
C TYR A 226 5.50 -21.91 7.97
N ASN A 227 5.33 -21.62 9.27
CA ASN A 227 5.19 -22.65 10.29
C ASN A 227 3.93 -23.52 10.08
N SER A 228 2.83 -22.91 9.63
CA SER A 228 1.58 -23.61 9.32
C SER A 228 1.74 -24.54 8.11
N VAL A 229 2.36 -24.06 7.03
CA VAL A 229 2.68 -24.85 5.83
C VAL A 229 3.61 -26.01 6.18
N LYS A 230 4.70 -25.75 6.92
CA LYS A 230 5.64 -26.78 7.36
C LYS A 230 4.93 -27.89 8.16
N LYS A 231 4.02 -27.52 9.07
CA LYS A 231 3.24 -28.47 9.86
C LYS A 231 2.29 -29.30 8.99
N LEU A 232 1.61 -28.68 8.03
CA LEU A 232 0.73 -29.37 7.08
C LEU A 232 1.50 -30.38 6.23
N VAL A 233 2.65 -29.98 5.67
CA VAL A 233 3.54 -30.83 4.89
C VAL A 233 3.99 -32.05 5.70
N LEU A 234 4.39 -31.85 6.96
CA LEU A 234 4.78 -32.95 7.85
C LEU A 234 3.61 -33.92 8.14
N ILE A 235 2.37 -33.43 8.25
CA ILE A 235 1.19 -34.28 8.43
C ILE A 235 0.94 -35.13 7.19
N ILE A 236 0.99 -34.52 5.99
CA ILE A 236 0.81 -35.22 4.71
C ILE A 236 1.87 -36.31 4.54
N PHE A 237 3.15 -36.00 4.80
CA PHE A 237 4.23 -37.00 4.73
C PHE A 237 4.04 -38.15 5.73
N ARG A 238 3.53 -37.88 6.94
CA ARG A 238 3.23 -38.92 7.93
C ARG A 238 2.09 -39.82 7.48
N GLN A 239 1.02 -39.26 6.92
CA GLN A 239 -0.10 -40.03 6.38
C GLN A 239 0.32 -40.93 5.21
N ASN A 240 1.16 -40.41 4.31
CA ASN A 240 1.66 -41.21 3.17
C ASN A 240 2.56 -42.37 3.63
N ARG A 241 3.39 -42.19 4.68
CA ARG A 241 4.20 -43.29 5.23
C ARG A 241 3.35 -44.41 5.83
N SER A 242 2.24 -44.08 6.51
CA SER A 242 1.36 -45.10 7.11
C SER A 242 0.63 -45.97 6.08
N VAL A 243 0.37 -45.45 4.88
CA VAL A 243 -0.32 -46.19 3.80
C VAL A 243 0.63 -47.19 3.10
N THR A 244 1.92 -46.90 3.03
CA THR A 244 2.92 -47.81 2.43
C THR A 244 3.34 -48.98 3.34
N THR A 245 2.94 -48.98 4.62
CA THR A 245 3.32 -50.01 5.60
C THR A 245 2.21 -51.03 5.88
N THR A 246 1.11 -50.97 5.13
CA THR A 246 -0.02 -51.93 5.17
C THR A 246 -0.13 -52.63 3.84
#